data_AF-A0A7W0ZI83-F1
#
_entry.id   AF-A0A7W0ZI83-F1
#
_cell.length_a   1.000
_cell.length_b   1.000
_cell.length_c   1.000
_cell.angle_alpha   90.00
_cell.angle_beta   90.00
_cell.angle_gamma   90.00
#
_symmetry.space_group_name_H-M   'P 1'
#
loop_
_entity.id
_entity.type
_entity.pdbx_description
1 polymer ?
#
loop_
_entity_poly.entity_id
_entity_poly.type
_entity_poly.pdbx_seq_one_letter_code
_entity_poly.pdbx_strand_id
1 'polypeptide(L)'
;MAKARQIPGLGPDTRFADAAAAAVEVRSAEVFEHSAGVLDSDDIERVHAMRVSTRRLRAALEVFAVCFERKEHRRVLREVKALADALGERRDPDVALEALAGVAAELTRADRSGIASLAAELREEQKRGNAHLEQALARTRESHLEARLAALARAARSAEAEAGAARAPATEAGAAP
;
A
#
# COMPACT_ATOMS: atom_id res chain seq x y z
N MET A 1 12.21 3.76 -10.27
CA MET A 1 11.27 2.72 -9.79
C MET A 1 11.63 2.25 -8.38
N ALA A 2 10.72 2.37 -7.42
CA ALA A 2 10.92 1.86 -6.05
C ALA A 2 11.00 0.33 -6.04
N LYS A 3 12.22 -0.21 -5.89
CA LYS A 3 12.45 -1.65 -5.79
C LYS A 3 11.82 -2.18 -4.51
N ALA A 4 11.02 -3.24 -4.63
CA ALA A 4 10.46 -3.91 -3.47
C ALA A 4 11.60 -4.40 -2.56
N ARG A 5 11.55 -4.06 -1.28
CA ARG A 5 12.37 -4.72 -0.27
C ARG A 5 12.03 -6.19 -0.27
N GLN A 6 13.07 -7.01 -0.11
CA GLN A 6 12.88 -8.41 0.19
C GLN A 6 12.21 -8.52 1.56
N ILE A 7 11.31 -9.48 1.71
CA ILE A 7 10.72 -9.81 3.00
C ILE A 7 11.67 -10.81 3.65
N PRO A 8 12.37 -10.44 4.73
CA PRO A 8 13.36 -11.31 5.34
C PRO A 8 12.68 -12.51 6.02
N GLY A 9 13.38 -13.63 6.09
CA GLY A 9 12.93 -14.81 6.86
C GLY A 9 11.84 -15.67 6.20
N LEU A 10 11.55 -15.45 4.91
CA LEU A 10 10.66 -16.34 4.15
C LEU A 10 11.45 -17.53 3.58
N GLY A 11 11.00 -18.74 3.90
CA GLY A 11 11.51 -20.00 3.40
C GLY A 11 10.37 -21.02 3.21
N PRO A 12 10.69 -22.23 2.71
CA PRO A 12 9.70 -23.26 2.43
C PRO A 12 8.94 -23.73 3.67
N ASP A 13 9.57 -23.66 4.84
CA ASP A 13 9.00 -24.10 6.12
C ASP A 13 8.38 -22.95 6.93
N THR A 14 8.36 -21.73 6.37
CA THR A 14 7.73 -20.59 7.05
C THR A 14 6.23 -20.79 7.11
N ARG A 15 5.66 -20.66 8.31
CA ARG A 15 4.19 -20.74 8.49
C ARG A 15 3.50 -19.63 7.71
N PHE A 16 2.30 -19.91 7.21
CA PHE A 16 1.57 -18.97 6.38
C PHE A 16 1.25 -17.66 7.13
N ALA A 17 0.89 -17.72 8.42
CA ALA A 17 0.66 -16.50 9.21
C ALA A 17 1.96 -15.73 9.55
N ASP A 18 3.11 -16.40 9.67
CA ASP A 18 4.39 -15.71 9.84
C ASP A 18 4.77 -14.95 8.56
N ALA A 19 4.54 -15.58 7.40
CA ALA A 19 4.72 -14.92 6.11
C ALA A 19 3.76 -13.72 5.94
N ALA A 20 2.50 -13.87 6.37
CA ALA A 20 1.52 -12.79 6.37
C ALA A 20 1.99 -11.60 7.21
N ALA A 21 2.44 -11.86 8.43
CA ALA A 21 2.91 -10.83 9.35
C ALA A 21 4.14 -10.10 8.81
N ALA A 22 5.15 -10.85 8.36
CA ALA A 22 6.37 -10.27 7.78
C ALA A 22 6.06 -9.45 6.52
N ALA A 23 5.15 -9.92 5.66
CA ALA A 23 4.72 -9.18 4.48
C ALA A 23 4.02 -7.87 4.86
N VAL A 24 3.07 -7.89 5.80
CA VAL A 24 2.37 -6.68 6.22
C VAL A 24 3.35 -5.67 6.84
N GLU A 25 4.26 -6.10 7.71
CA GLU A 25 5.24 -5.21 8.37
C GLU A 25 6.19 -4.53 7.38
N VAL A 26 6.79 -5.31 6.47
CA VAL A 26 7.72 -4.76 5.48
C VAL A 26 6.99 -3.81 4.54
N ARG A 27 5.81 -4.20 4.04
CA ARG A 27 5.06 -3.37 3.09
C ARG A 27 4.46 -2.13 3.75
N SER A 28 4.05 -2.20 5.01
CA SER A 28 3.60 -1.01 5.74
C SER A 28 4.76 -0.04 5.95
N ALA A 29 5.92 -0.53 6.38
CA ALA A 29 7.10 0.32 6.58
C ALA A 29 7.48 1.08 5.29
N GLU A 30 7.51 0.39 4.13
CA GLU A 30 7.77 1.02 2.83
C GLU A 30 6.76 2.15 2.50
N VAL A 31 5.47 1.98 2.84
CA VAL A 31 4.46 3.01 2.62
C VAL A 31 4.77 4.26 3.44
N PHE A 32 5.03 4.09 4.74
CA PHE A 32 5.19 5.22 5.66
C PHE A 32 6.53 5.94 5.49
N GLU A 33 7.60 5.26 5.12
CA GLU A 33 8.87 5.91 4.75
C GLU A 33 8.76 6.77 3.49
N HIS A 34 7.93 6.37 2.52
CA HIS A 34 7.68 7.17 1.31
C HIS A 34 6.66 8.29 1.52
N SER A 35 6.06 8.41 2.71
CA SER A 35 5.10 9.48 2.99
C SER A 35 5.75 10.86 3.14
N ALA A 36 7.04 10.90 3.49
CA ALA A 36 7.78 12.15 3.67
C ALA A 36 7.98 12.88 2.33
N GLY A 37 7.44 14.09 2.23
CA GLY A 37 7.51 14.92 1.03
C GLY A 37 6.60 14.45 -0.11
N VAL A 38 5.67 13.51 0.12
CA VAL A 38 4.80 12.97 -0.94
C VAL A 38 3.83 14.00 -1.54
N LEU A 39 3.61 15.11 -0.84
CA LEU A 39 2.76 16.23 -1.28
C LEU A 39 3.52 17.25 -2.14
N ASP A 40 4.84 17.11 -2.28
CA ASP A 40 5.63 17.93 -3.20
C ASP A 40 5.23 17.60 -4.63
N SER A 41 4.68 18.59 -5.34
CA SER A 41 4.20 18.37 -6.70
C SER A 41 5.27 18.33 -7.76
N ASP A 42 6.46 18.81 -7.44
CA ASP A 42 7.59 18.87 -8.35
C ASP A 42 8.41 17.56 -8.31
N ASP A 43 8.32 16.80 -7.20
CA ASP A 43 8.95 15.48 -7.04
C ASP A 43 7.95 14.33 -7.24
N ILE A 44 7.65 14.08 -8.51
CA ILE A 44 6.75 13.02 -8.98
C ILE A 44 7.18 11.61 -8.51
N GLU A 45 8.48 11.36 -8.33
CA GLU A 45 8.97 10.04 -7.97
C GLU A 45 8.54 9.64 -6.55
N ARG A 46 8.33 10.61 -5.65
CA ARG A 46 7.85 10.33 -4.28
C ARG A 46 6.44 9.76 -4.28
N VAL A 47 5.50 10.44 -4.94
CA VAL A 47 4.12 9.96 -5.03
C VAL A 47 4.05 8.62 -5.78
N HIS A 48 4.87 8.44 -6.81
CA HIS A 48 4.97 7.17 -7.52
C HIS A 48 5.46 6.04 -6.60
N ALA A 49 6.52 6.27 -5.83
CA ALA A 49 7.06 5.29 -4.88
C ALA A 49 6.03 4.88 -3.82
N MET A 50 5.37 5.86 -3.19
CA MET A 50 4.34 5.59 -2.18
C MET A 50 3.11 4.88 -2.78
N ARG A 51 2.70 5.23 -4.01
CA ARG A 51 1.62 4.54 -4.73
C ARG A 51 1.96 3.07 -4.97
N VAL A 52 3.19 2.79 -5.42
CA VAL A 52 3.63 1.42 -5.67
C VAL A 52 3.69 0.60 -4.38
N SER A 53 4.25 1.15 -3.29
CA SER A 53 4.28 0.45 -1.99
C SER A 53 2.88 0.22 -1.42
N THR A 54 1.96 1.19 -1.54
CA THR A 54 0.58 1.05 -1.05
C THR A 54 -0.18 -0.02 -1.82
N ARG A 55 0.00 -0.11 -3.14
CA ARG A 55 -0.57 -1.21 -3.94
C ARG A 55 -0.05 -2.58 -3.50
N ARG A 56 1.24 -2.70 -3.20
CA ARG A 56 1.84 -3.94 -2.70
C ARG A 56 1.30 -4.31 -1.32
N LEU A 57 1.15 -3.34 -0.41
CA LEU A 57 0.54 -3.55 0.90
C LEU A 57 -0.91 -4.03 0.77
N ARG A 58 -1.72 -3.37 -0.08
CA ARG A 58 -3.09 -3.81 -0.36
C ARG A 58 -3.14 -5.25 -0.85
N ALA A 59 -2.28 -5.60 -1.81
CA ALA A 59 -2.21 -6.97 -2.34
C ALA A 59 -1.83 -7.98 -1.24
N ALA A 60 -0.85 -7.66 -0.38
CA ALA A 60 -0.50 -8.52 0.75
C ALA A 60 -1.68 -8.72 1.71
N LEU A 61 -2.40 -7.66 2.07
CA LEU A 61 -3.60 -7.75 2.92
C LEU A 61 -4.70 -8.61 2.27
N GLU A 62 -4.87 -8.54 0.95
CA GLU A 62 -5.86 -9.35 0.23
C GLU A 62 -5.46 -10.83 0.14
N VAL A 63 -4.18 -11.12 -0.17
CA VAL A 63 -3.64 -12.50 -0.25
C VAL A 63 -3.70 -13.21 1.09
N PHE A 64 -3.29 -12.53 2.17
CA PHE A 64 -3.21 -13.12 3.51
C PHE A 64 -4.48 -12.92 4.34
N ALA A 65 -5.61 -12.57 3.72
CA ALA A 65 -6.86 -12.27 4.41
C ALA A 65 -7.30 -13.36 5.42
N VAL A 66 -6.99 -14.62 5.14
CA VAL A 66 -7.32 -15.78 5.99
C VAL A 66 -6.54 -15.82 7.32
N CYS A 67 -5.42 -15.12 7.42
CA CYS A 67 -4.56 -15.09 8.61
C CYS A 67 -4.99 -14.04 9.64
N PHE A 68 -6.00 -13.23 9.33
CA PHE A 68 -6.34 -12.04 10.11
C PHE A 68 -7.75 -12.12 10.69
N GLU A 69 -7.96 -11.48 11.84
CA GLU A 69 -9.30 -11.28 12.38
C GLU A 69 -10.14 -10.44 11.40
N ARG A 70 -11.30 -10.98 11.02
CA ARG A 70 -12.09 -10.52 9.88
C ARG A 70 -12.57 -9.07 10.02
N LYS A 71 -12.88 -8.58 11.23
CA LYS A 71 -13.37 -7.22 11.46
C LYS A 71 -12.25 -6.20 11.33
N GLU A 72 -11.13 -6.42 12.00
CA GLU A 72 -9.99 -5.50 11.96
C GLU A 72 -9.31 -5.49 10.60
N HIS A 73 -9.14 -6.67 9.97
CA HIS A 73 -8.66 -6.77 8.59
C HIS A 73 -9.48 -5.91 7.62
N ARG A 74 -10.81 -6.03 7.66
CA ARG A 74 -11.71 -5.23 6.81
C ARG A 74 -11.58 -3.73 7.08
N ARG A 75 -11.33 -3.33 8.32
CA ARG A 75 -11.17 -1.92 8.69
C ARG A 75 -9.87 -1.36 8.11
N VAL A 76 -8.74 -2.03 8.37
CA VAL A 76 -7.42 -1.65 7.85
C VAL A 76 -7.39 -1.65 6.32
N LEU A 77 -7.92 -2.70 5.68
CA LEU A 77 -7.94 -2.81 4.23
C LEU A 77 -8.73 -1.67 3.56
N ARG A 78 -9.84 -1.22 4.17
CA ARG A 78 -10.60 -0.08 3.64
C ARG A 78 -9.78 1.22 3.68
N GLU A 79 -9.04 1.45 4.75
CA GLU A 79 -8.20 2.66 4.89
C GLU A 79 -7.01 2.61 3.92
N VAL A 80 -6.37 1.46 3.75
CA VAL A 80 -5.31 1.27 2.75
C VAL A 80 -5.83 1.46 1.33
N LYS A 81 -7.08 1.04 1.03
CA LYS A 81 -7.73 1.30 -0.26
C LYS A 81 -7.95 2.79 -0.49
N ALA A 82 -8.52 3.49 0.49
CA ALA A 82 -8.71 4.94 0.40
C ALA A 82 -7.40 5.70 0.17
N LEU A 83 -6.31 5.30 0.85
CA LEU A 83 -4.99 5.87 0.62
C LEU A 83 -4.46 5.57 -0.80
N ALA A 84 -4.64 4.33 -1.29
CA ALA A 84 -4.25 3.96 -2.66
C ALA A 84 -5.02 4.74 -3.73
N ASP A 85 -6.31 4.98 -3.51
CA ASP A 85 -7.18 5.71 -4.41
C ASP A 85 -6.75 7.18 -4.48
N ALA A 86 -6.53 7.84 -3.33
CA ALA A 86 -6.02 9.21 -3.27
C ALA A 86 -4.63 9.37 -3.91
N LEU A 87 -3.73 8.39 -3.73
CA LEU A 87 -2.42 8.36 -4.41
C LEU A 87 -2.57 8.20 -5.94
N GLY A 88 -3.63 7.52 -6.40
CA GLY A 88 -3.98 7.42 -7.82
C GLY A 88 -4.45 8.75 -8.38
N GLU A 89 -5.45 9.36 -7.74
CA GLU A 89 -5.98 10.66 -8.13
C GLU A 89 -4.90 11.75 -8.20
N ARG A 90 -3.90 11.70 -7.31
CA ARG A 90 -2.74 12.58 -7.38
C ARG A 90 -1.82 12.28 -8.56
N ARG A 91 -1.52 11.01 -8.86
CA ARG A 91 -0.51 10.61 -9.87
C ARG A 91 -1.05 10.57 -11.30
N ASP A 92 -2.33 10.30 -11.49
CA ASP A 92 -2.90 10.11 -12.83
C ASP A 92 -2.78 11.38 -13.70
N PRO A 93 -3.03 12.61 -13.19
CA PRO A 93 -2.78 13.84 -13.94
C PRO A 93 -1.31 14.06 -14.30
N ASP A 94 -0.36 13.64 -13.47
CA ASP A 94 1.06 13.75 -13.79
C ASP A 94 1.43 12.91 -15.01
N VAL A 95 0.92 11.67 -15.08
CA VAL A 95 1.17 10.76 -16.21
C VAL A 95 0.51 11.31 -17.47
N ALA A 96 -0.69 11.89 -17.35
CA ALA A 96 -1.36 12.54 -18.47
C ALA A 96 -0.60 13.78 -18.96
N LEU A 97 -0.06 14.61 -18.07
CA LEU A 97 0.78 15.76 -18.41
C LEU A 97 2.07 15.35 -19.13
N GLU A 98 2.73 14.29 -18.65
CA GLU A 98 3.92 13.72 -19.29
C GLU A 98 3.62 13.20 -20.70
N ALA A 99 2.53 12.45 -20.87
CA ALA A 99 2.08 11.97 -22.17
C ALA A 99 1.68 13.11 -23.12
N LEU A 100 0.97 14.12 -22.61
CA LEU A 100 0.55 15.30 -23.37
C LEU A 100 1.77 16.10 -23.86
N ALA A 101 2.82 16.23 -23.04
CA ALA A 101 4.06 16.88 -23.46
C ALA A 101 4.76 16.14 -24.61
N GLY A 102 4.74 14.80 -24.59
CA GLY A 102 5.23 13.97 -25.69
C GLY A 102 4.47 14.21 -26.99
N VAL A 103 3.13 14.18 -26.94
CA VAL A 103 2.28 14.45 -28.12
C VAL A 103 2.46 15.89 -28.63
N ALA A 104 2.55 16.86 -27.73
CA ALA A 104 2.71 18.27 -28.09
C ALA A 104 3.99 18.55 -28.90
N ALA A 105 5.02 17.73 -28.74
CA ALA A 105 6.27 17.85 -29.50
C ALA A 105 6.11 17.52 -31.00
N GLU A 106 5.07 16.77 -31.37
CA GLU A 106 4.79 16.34 -32.75
C GLU A 106 3.73 17.21 -33.46
N LEU A 107 3.06 18.11 -32.72
CA LEU A 107 1.92 18.88 -33.21
C LEU A 107 2.30 20.28 -33.73
N THR A 108 1.37 20.88 -34.48
CA THR A 108 1.63 22.14 -35.18
C THR A 108 1.36 23.37 -34.31
N ARG A 109 1.66 24.56 -34.84
CA ARG A 109 1.34 25.83 -34.15
C ARG A 109 -0.15 26.01 -33.90
N ALA A 110 -1.02 25.45 -34.75
CA ALA A 110 -2.47 25.58 -34.64
C ALA A 110 -3.00 24.88 -33.38
N ASP A 111 -2.36 23.79 -32.96
CA ASP A 111 -2.84 22.94 -31.86
C ASP A 111 -2.42 23.46 -30.47
N ARG A 112 -1.47 24.41 -30.42
CA ARG A 112 -0.87 24.90 -29.16
C ARG A 112 -1.88 25.42 -28.15
N SER A 113 -2.92 26.12 -28.61
CA SER A 113 -3.94 26.66 -27.71
C SER A 113 -4.77 25.56 -27.06
N GLY A 114 -5.11 24.51 -27.81
CA GLY A 114 -5.85 23.36 -27.30
C GLY A 114 -5.03 22.57 -26.28
N ILE A 115 -3.76 22.31 -26.62
CA ILE A 115 -2.81 21.64 -25.71
C ILE A 115 -2.64 22.42 -24.41
N ALA A 116 -2.49 23.75 -24.50
CA ALA A 116 -2.34 24.59 -23.32
C ALA A 116 -3.59 24.57 -22.42
N SER A 117 -4.79 24.57 -23.01
CA SER A 117 -6.05 24.44 -22.28
C SER A 117 -6.14 23.12 -21.53
N LEU A 118 -5.89 22.00 -22.23
CA LEU A 118 -5.92 20.67 -21.62
C LEU A 118 -4.86 20.52 -20.51
N ALA A 119 -3.65 21.04 -20.73
CA ALA A 119 -2.61 21.05 -19.71
C ALA A 119 -2.97 21.89 -18.48
N ALA A 120 -3.78 22.95 -18.64
CA ALA A 120 -4.28 23.73 -17.51
C ALA A 120 -5.31 22.93 -16.69
N GLU A 121 -6.25 22.25 -17.36
CA GLU A 121 -7.24 21.38 -16.70
C GLU A 121 -6.59 20.25 -15.90
N LEU A 122 -5.60 19.57 -16.51
CA LEU A 122 -4.84 18.50 -15.83
C LEU A 122 -4.05 19.03 -14.61
N ARG A 123 -3.53 20.27 -14.65
CA ARG A 123 -2.88 20.87 -13.48
C ARG A 123 -3.87 21.18 -12.35
N GLU A 124 -5.09 21.58 -12.67
CA GLU A 124 -6.13 21.75 -11.65
C GLU A 124 -6.60 20.40 -11.07
N GLU A 125 -6.65 19.34 -11.87
CA GLU A 125 -6.83 17.96 -11.38
C GLU A 125 -5.70 17.53 -10.46
N GLN A 126 -4.45 17.77 -10.84
CA GLN A 126 -3.26 17.47 -10.02
C GLN A 126 -3.35 18.14 -8.64
N LYS A 127 -3.73 19.43 -8.59
CA LYS A 127 -3.94 20.18 -7.33
C LYS A 127 -5.05 19.58 -6.48
N ARG A 128 -6.19 19.23 -7.08
CA ARG A 128 -7.31 18.58 -6.37
C ARG A 128 -6.89 17.22 -5.82
N GLY A 129 -6.18 16.42 -6.61
CA GLY A 129 -5.62 15.14 -6.17
C GLY A 129 -4.64 15.32 -5.01
N ASN A 130 -3.83 16.38 -5.01
CA ASN A 130 -2.90 16.68 -3.90
C ASN A 130 -3.65 17.02 -2.61
N ALA A 131 -4.70 17.84 -2.68
CA ALA A 131 -5.54 18.17 -1.53
C ALA A 131 -6.26 16.93 -0.97
N HIS A 132 -6.73 16.03 -1.83
CA HIS A 132 -7.33 14.77 -1.39
C HIS A 132 -6.30 13.83 -0.75
N LEU A 133 -5.10 13.71 -1.33
CA LEU A 133 -3.99 12.95 -0.75
C LEU A 133 -3.61 13.49 0.63
N GLU A 134 -3.54 14.81 0.80
CA GLU A 134 -3.28 15.43 2.10
C GLU A 134 -4.32 15.02 3.16
N GLN A 135 -5.61 15.05 2.81
CA GLN A 135 -6.69 14.60 3.69
C GLN A 135 -6.59 13.10 4.00
N ALA A 136 -6.26 12.26 3.02
CA ALA A 136 -6.09 10.83 3.23
C ALA A 136 -4.91 10.52 4.17
N LEU A 137 -3.80 11.26 4.05
CA LEU A 137 -2.66 11.17 4.96
C LEU A 137 -3.02 11.63 6.37
N ALA A 138 -3.81 12.71 6.51
CA ALA A 138 -4.30 13.16 7.82
C ALA A 138 -5.16 12.09 8.50
N ARG A 139 -6.14 11.51 7.79
CA ARG A 139 -6.97 10.41 8.29
C ARG A 139 -6.15 9.19 8.70
N THR A 140 -5.11 8.87 7.93
CA THR A 140 -4.18 7.77 8.21
C THR A 140 -3.43 7.98 9.53
N ARG A 141 -3.02 9.22 9.82
CA ARG A 141 -2.39 9.61 11.09
C ARG A 141 -3.39 9.54 12.25
N GLU A 142 -4.57 10.13 12.07
CA GLU A 142 -5.64 10.16 13.09
C GLU A 142 -6.13 8.76 13.47
N SER A 143 -6.22 7.85 12.50
CA SER A 143 -6.66 6.47 12.75
C SER A 143 -5.55 5.56 13.28
N HIS A 144 -4.32 6.08 13.41
CA HIS A 144 -3.12 5.33 13.74
C HIS A 144 -2.93 4.08 12.87
N LEU A 145 -3.15 4.22 11.55
CA LEU A 145 -3.17 3.08 10.62
C LEU A 145 -1.89 2.25 10.69
N GLU A 146 -0.72 2.89 10.80
CA GLU A 146 0.58 2.20 10.92
C GLU A 146 0.63 1.29 12.16
N ALA A 147 0.24 1.80 13.32
CA ALA A 147 0.22 1.02 14.55
C ALA A 147 -0.79 -0.14 14.47
N ARG A 148 -1.91 0.06 13.78
CA ARG A 148 -2.94 -0.97 13.58
C ARG A 148 -2.51 -2.05 12.60
N LEU A 149 -1.78 -1.70 11.54
CA LEU A 149 -1.13 -2.65 10.63
C LEU A 149 -0.12 -3.51 11.40
N ALA A 150 0.70 -2.88 12.26
CA ALA A 150 1.65 -3.60 13.11
C ALA A 150 0.93 -4.52 14.12
N ALA A 151 -0.19 -4.08 14.70
CA ALA A 151 -1.00 -4.91 15.59
C ALA A 151 -1.63 -6.10 14.85
N LEU A 152 -2.13 -5.89 13.62
CA LEU A 152 -2.68 -6.93 12.76
C LEU A 152 -1.63 -8.01 12.44
N ALA A 153 -0.40 -7.59 12.12
CA ALA A 153 0.71 -8.50 11.88
C ALA A 153 1.10 -9.30 13.15
N ARG A 154 1.18 -8.64 14.31
CA ARG A 154 1.43 -9.34 15.58
C ARG A 154 0.35 -10.37 15.90
N ALA A 155 -0.92 -10.02 15.71
CA ALA A 155 -2.04 -10.92 15.96
C ALA A 155 -2.01 -12.17 15.07
N ALA A 156 -1.62 -12.03 13.80
CA ALA A 156 -1.47 -13.16 12.88
C ALA A 156 -0.46 -14.20 13.39
N ARG A 157 0.69 -13.75 13.93
CA ARG A 157 1.70 -14.67 14.48
C ARG A 157 1.21 -15.45 15.71
N SER A 158 0.41 -14.80 16.55
CA SER A 158 -0.11 -15.41 17.79
C SER A 158 -1.27 -16.37 17.55
N ALA A 159 -2.21 -16.04 16.66
CA ALA A 159 -3.42 -16.85 16.43
C ALA A 159 -3.10 -18.26 15.92
N GLU A 160 -2.09 -18.40 15.06
CA GLU A 160 -1.66 -19.71 14.55
C GLU A 160 -0.79 -20.48 15.56
N ALA A 161 -0.10 -19.80 16.48
CA ALA A 161 0.64 -20.47 17.54
C ALA A 161 -0.31 -21.19 18.52
N GLU A 162 -1.44 -20.56 18.85
CA GLU A 162 -2.49 -21.17 19.67
C GLU A 162 -3.19 -22.33 18.93
N ALA A 163 -3.47 -22.17 17.62
CA ALA A 163 -4.04 -23.24 16.80
C ALA A 163 -3.07 -24.42 16.59
N GLY A 164 -1.77 -24.17 16.48
CA GLY A 164 -0.73 -25.20 16.40
C GLY A 164 -0.53 -25.94 17.73
N ALA A 165 -0.55 -25.23 18.86
CA ALA A 165 -0.49 -25.83 20.19
C ALA A 165 -1.72 -26.70 20.51
N ALA A 166 -2.91 -26.27 20.09
CA ALA A 166 -4.15 -27.04 20.24
C ALA A 166 -4.23 -28.28 19.33
N ARG A 167 -3.40 -28.34 18.28
CA ARG A 167 -3.36 -29.42 17.30
C ARG A 167 -2.15 -30.34 17.46
N ALA A 168 -1.29 -30.07 18.45
CA ALA A 168 -0.25 -31.01 18.85
C ALA A 168 -0.91 -32.32 19.30
N PRO A 169 -0.54 -33.48 18.72
CA PRO A 169 -1.10 -34.74 19.17
C PRO A 169 -0.69 -34.93 20.63
N ALA A 170 -1.66 -35.25 21.49
CA ALA A 170 -1.37 -35.92 22.75
C ALA A 170 -0.60 -37.19 22.39
N THR A 171 0.73 -37.13 22.47
CA THR A 171 1.57 -38.33 22.41
C THR A 171 1.05 -39.28 23.46
N GLU A 172 0.52 -40.39 22.97
CA GLU A 172 -0.10 -41.46 23.74
C GLU A 172 0.83 -41.89 24.87
N ALA A 173 0.41 -41.57 26.08
CA ALA A 173 0.85 -42.29 27.26
C ALA A 173 0.21 -43.68 27.22
N GLY A 174 1.02 -44.71 26.96
CA GLY A 174 0.78 -46.06 27.42
C GLY A 174 0.49 -47.11 26.34
N ALA A 175 1.43 -48.04 26.17
CA ALA A 175 1.24 -49.42 26.64
C ALA A 175 2.52 -50.24 26.42
N ALA A 176 3.18 -50.58 27.52
CA ALA A 176 4.03 -51.78 27.61
C ALA A 176 3.13 -53.04 27.49
N PRO A 177 3.70 -54.21 27.14
CA PRO A 177 4.46 -54.97 28.13
C PRO A 177 5.89 -55.34 27.70
#